data_AF-A0A969DPJ1-F1
#
_entry.id   AF-A0A969DPJ1-F1
#
_cell.length_a   1.000
_cell.length_b   1.000
_cell.length_c   1.000
_cell.angle_alpha   90.00
_cell.angle_beta   90.00
_cell.angle_gamma   90.00
#
_symmetry.space_group_name_H-M   'P 1'
#
loop_
_entity.id
_entity.type
_entity.pdbx_description
1 polymer ?
#
loop_
_entity_poly.entity_id
_entity_poly.type
_entity_poly.pdbx_seq_one_letter_code
_entity_poly.pdbx_strand_id
1 'polypeptide(L)'
;KVFRSNLQDYTNQDGYDLYDERVFPISALQALRDRIKHPESDLAGTGMPEFVEALNTFLTQERVIAEFRQARTMARQVSAEVSESINLRVPLLNQSLQELQARIDAVQPEFDKLSDIGERFREEIHRTRDRQARGIADSFKAYILDLPKTFDEDFTQYQPSNIGFLDYFSQGQREAFEKAFEKAFERYLKDKISSWVGQAEKDLEVGLQYLRTVADEYGHSYQMVTDEMTQKLTGDSFKAPNRDSEEVDVPGWAKWAMGLYSVAAGNFAGATLAMGGFDFNTIFINLIAALSVSFLASVIFGVMLGPITFALVGLGLGALQVEQGRKKFVQLTQKEFSKHLPKLAEEQWQPIYSTVTK
;
A
#
# COMPACT_ATOMS: atom_id res chain seq x y z
N LYS A 1 -15.50 -26.07 -6.64
CA LYS A 1 -15.65 -25.29 -7.89
C LYS A 1 -16.00 -23.82 -7.62
N VAL A 2 -17.08 -23.52 -6.89
CA VAL A 2 -17.44 -22.12 -6.53
C VAL A 2 -16.37 -21.42 -5.68
N PHE A 3 -15.85 -22.06 -4.62
CA PHE A 3 -14.80 -21.44 -3.80
C PHE A 3 -13.51 -21.20 -4.60
N ARG A 4 -13.06 -22.19 -5.38
CA ARG A 4 -11.86 -22.04 -6.21
C ARG A 4 -11.99 -20.91 -7.22
N SER A 5 -13.11 -20.81 -7.94
CA SER A 5 -13.30 -19.72 -8.92
C SER A 5 -13.30 -18.32 -8.33
N ASN A 6 -13.68 -18.15 -7.05
CA ASN A 6 -13.74 -16.83 -6.41
C ASN A 6 -12.52 -16.51 -5.54
N LEU A 7 -11.74 -17.52 -5.16
CA LEU A 7 -10.61 -17.35 -4.24
C LEU A 7 -9.24 -17.54 -4.91
N GLN A 8 -9.20 -18.11 -6.12
CA GLN A 8 -7.94 -18.41 -6.82
C GLN A 8 -7.05 -17.19 -7.05
N ASP A 9 -7.66 -16.03 -7.32
CA ASP A 9 -6.91 -14.77 -7.50
C ASP A 9 -6.20 -14.31 -6.21
N TYR A 10 -6.66 -14.77 -5.05
CA TYR A 10 -6.07 -14.47 -3.74
C TYR A 10 -5.07 -15.52 -3.27
N THR A 11 -4.98 -16.65 -3.97
CA THR A 11 -4.07 -17.76 -3.63
C THR A 11 -2.94 -17.92 -4.62
N ASN A 12 -2.80 -16.99 -5.57
CA ASN A 12 -1.70 -16.98 -6.51
C ASN A 12 -0.61 -16.03 -6.02
N GLN A 13 0.61 -16.54 -5.84
CA GLN A 13 1.77 -15.75 -5.44
C GLN A 13 2.91 -16.03 -6.43
N ASP A 14 3.43 -14.98 -7.07
CA ASP A 14 4.51 -15.05 -8.07
C ASP A 14 4.27 -16.06 -9.21
N GLY A 15 3.00 -16.30 -9.57
CA GLY A 15 2.60 -17.24 -10.61
C GLY A 15 2.38 -18.68 -10.13
N TYR A 16 2.56 -18.96 -8.84
CA TYR A 16 2.30 -20.25 -8.22
C TYR A 16 0.92 -20.30 -7.58
N ASP A 17 0.13 -21.33 -7.92
CA ASP A 17 -1.19 -21.58 -7.32
C ASP A 17 -1.02 -22.27 -5.95
N LEU A 18 -1.22 -21.52 -4.88
CA LEU A 18 -1.14 -21.96 -3.48
C LEU A 18 -2.53 -22.27 -2.89
N TYR A 19 -3.55 -22.52 -3.72
CA TYR A 19 -4.93 -22.70 -3.25
C TYR A 19 -5.07 -23.75 -2.14
N ASP A 20 -4.42 -24.90 -2.33
CA ASP A 20 -4.50 -26.03 -1.40
C ASP A 20 -3.70 -25.79 -0.10
N GLU A 21 -2.88 -24.74 -0.06
CA GLU A 21 -2.12 -24.29 1.13
C GLU A 21 -2.75 -23.07 1.82
N ARG A 22 -3.87 -22.57 1.30
CA ARG A 22 -4.52 -21.34 1.80
C ARG A 22 -6.02 -21.50 2.05
N VAL A 23 -6.69 -22.46 1.39
CA VAL A 23 -8.13 -22.68 1.52
C VAL A 23 -8.41 -24.07 2.10
N PHE A 24 -8.88 -24.09 3.35
CA PHE A 24 -9.11 -25.32 4.10
C PHE A 24 -10.61 -25.52 4.41
N PRO A 25 -11.19 -26.68 4.05
CA PRO A 25 -12.52 -27.05 4.51
C PRO A 25 -12.46 -27.47 5.99
N ILE A 26 -13.00 -26.65 6.89
CA ILE A 26 -12.95 -26.89 8.34
C ILE A 26 -14.33 -27.16 8.95
N SER A 27 -14.37 -28.04 9.96
CA SER A 27 -15.51 -28.26 10.85
C SER A 27 -15.19 -27.74 12.25
N ALA A 28 -15.22 -26.42 12.42
CA ALA A 28 -14.84 -25.77 13.68
C ALA A 28 -15.72 -26.21 14.87
N LEU A 29 -17.01 -26.46 14.64
CA LEU A 29 -17.93 -26.91 15.70
C LEU A 29 -17.58 -28.31 16.22
N GLN A 30 -17.16 -29.22 15.34
CA GLN A 30 -16.76 -30.56 15.73
C GLN A 30 -15.44 -30.52 16.50
N ALA A 31 -14.44 -29.80 15.96
CA ALA A 31 -13.16 -29.60 16.64
C ALA A 31 -13.33 -29.00 18.04
N LEU A 32 -14.21 -28.02 18.19
CA LEU A 32 -14.52 -27.41 19.49
C LEU A 32 -15.15 -28.41 20.46
N ARG A 33 -16.14 -29.19 20.01
CA ARG A 33 -16.81 -30.19 20.85
C ARG A 33 -15.84 -31.26 21.36
N ASP A 34 -14.91 -31.69 20.51
CA ASP A 34 -13.92 -32.70 20.86
C ASP A 34 -12.92 -32.12 21.88
N ARG A 35 -12.39 -30.92 21.64
CA ARG A 35 -11.48 -30.21 22.59
C ARG A 35 -12.11 -29.93 23.95
N ILE A 36 -13.40 -29.58 24.01
CA ILE A 36 -14.10 -29.34 25.28
C ILE A 36 -14.17 -30.63 26.12
N LYS A 37 -14.39 -31.77 25.46
CA LYS A 37 -14.51 -33.06 26.16
C LYS A 37 -13.15 -33.65 26.50
N HIS A 38 -12.19 -33.53 25.58
CA HIS A 38 -10.85 -34.08 25.70
C HIS A 38 -9.85 -33.06 25.12
N PRO A 39 -9.20 -32.24 25.95
CA PRO A 39 -8.31 -31.19 25.47
C PRO A 39 -7.18 -31.67 24.55
N GLU A 40 -6.76 -32.94 24.65
CA GLU A 40 -5.70 -33.54 23.82
C GLU A 40 -6.22 -34.48 22.72
N SER A 41 -7.53 -34.50 22.43
CA SER A 41 -8.07 -35.34 21.36
C SER A 41 -7.50 -34.95 20.00
N ASP A 42 -7.17 -35.97 19.21
CA ASP A 42 -6.89 -35.83 17.79
C ASP A 42 -8.11 -35.19 17.08
N LEU A 43 -7.82 -34.24 16.18
CA LEU A 43 -8.81 -33.50 15.40
C LEU A 43 -8.92 -34.02 13.95
N ALA A 44 -8.44 -35.24 13.71
CA ALA A 44 -8.57 -35.90 12.42
C ALA A 44 -10.01 -35.87 11.90
N GLY A 45 -10.16 -35.52 10.62
CA GLY A 45 -11.46 -35.41 9.96
C GLY A 45 -12.20 -34.07 10.18
N THR A 46 -11.67 -33.15 10.99
CA THR A 46 -12.24 -31.79 11.10
C THR A 46 -11.60 -30.77 10.14
N GLY A 47 -10.54 -31.14 9.41
CA GLY A 47 -9.75 -30.24 8.56
C GLY A 47 -8.88 -29.24 9.33
N MET A 48 -8.88 -29.30 10.67
CA MET A 48 -8.07 -28.43 11.52
C MET A 48 -6.58 -28.80 11.51
N PRO A 49 -6.17 -30.08 11.50
CA PRO A 49 -4.76 -30.44 11.43
C PRO A 49 -4.06 -29.83 10.20
N GLU A 50 -4.66 -29.94 9.02
CA GLU A 50 -4.11 -29.45 7.76
C GLU A 50 -3.98 -27.91 7.75
N PHE A 51 -5.00 -27.22 8.26
CA PHE A 51 -4.95 -25.76 8.42
C PHE A 51 -3.85 -25.32 9.40
N VAL A 52 -3.75 -25.99 10.55
CA VAL A 52 -2.75 -25.65 11.59
C VAL A 52 -1.35 -25.96 11.10
N GLU A 53 -1.15 -27.05 10.35
CA GLU A 53 0.14 -27.40 9.77
C GLU A 53 0.60 -26.36 8.74
N ALA A 54 -0.27 -25.97 7.80
CA ALA A 54 0.05 -24.92 6.84
C ALA A 54 0.36 -23.57 7.53
N LEU A 55 -0.43 -23.21 8.55
CA LEU A 55 -0.17 -22.01 9.35
C LEU A 55 1.16 -22.11 10.10
N ASN A 56 1.48 -23.28 10.66
CA ASN A 56 2.72 -23.51 11.38
C ASN A 56 3.93 -23.40 10.45
N THR A 57 3.88 -23.98 9.25
CA THR A 57 4.93 -23.84 8.23
C THR A 57 5.13 -22.38 7.86
N PHE A 58 4.05 -21.66 7.53
CA PHE A 58 4.12 -20.24 7.19
C PHE A 58 4.75 -19.40 8.32
N LEU A 59 4.34 -19.62 9.57
CA LEU A 59 4.87 -18.86 10.70
C LEU A 59 6.32 -19.22 11.03
N THR A 60 6.65 -20.52 11.11
CA THR A 60 7.93 -20.99 11.66
C THR A 60 9.04 -21.17 10.61
N GLN A 61 8.68 -21.46 9.36
CA GLN A 61 9.65 -21.75 8.29
C GLN A 61 9.74 -20.62 7.27
N GLU A 62 8.70 -19.84 7.06
CA GLU A 62 8.78 -18.70 6.13
C GLU A 62 9.01 -17.40 6.90
N ARG A 63 8.08 -17.02 7.77
CA ARG A 63 8.10 -15.72 8.45
C ARG A 63 9.23 -15.59 9.46
N VAL A 64 9.40 -16.57 10.34
CA VAL A 64 10.49 -16.57 11.33
C VAL A 64 11.87 -16.57 10.65
N ILE A 65 12.05 -17.29 9.54
CA ILE A 65 13.31 -17.26 8.79
C ILE A 65 13.55 -15.86 8.21
N ALA A 66 12.54 -15.20 7.64
CA ALA A 66 12.66 -13.84 7.13
C ALA A 66 13.03 -12.83 8.24
N GLU A 67 12.40 -12.92 9.41
CA GLU A 67 12.69 -12.06 10.57
C GLU A 67 14.12 -12.30 11.12
N PHE A 68 14.55 -13.56 11.25
CA PHE A 68 15.93 -13.87 11.67
C PHE A 68 16.98 -13.47 10.63
N ARG A 69 16.65 -13.52 9.34
CA ARG A 69 17.54 -13.05 8.26
C ARG A 69 17.84 -11.56 8.45
N GLN A 70 16.82 -10.74 8.69
CA GLN A 70 16.98 -9.31 8.96
C GLN A 70 17.85 -9.05 10.20
N ALA A 71 17.59 -9.75 11.31
CA ALA A 71 18.38 -9.63 12.53
C ALA A 71 19.86 -10.01 12.31
N ARG A 72 20.11 -11.07 11.54
CA ARG A 72 21.46 -11.50 11.15
C ARG A 72 22.16 -10.47 10.28
N THR A 73 21.48 -9.92 9.27
CA THR A 73 22.05 -8.89 8.38
C THR A 73 22.41 -7.63 9.18
N MET A 74 21.55 -7.20 10.12
CA MET A 74 21.84 -6.10 11.03
C MET A 74 23.05 -6.37 11.92
N ALA A 75 23.13 -7.56 12.54
CA ALA A 75 24.26 -7.96 13.37
C ALA A 75 25.59 -7.97 12.58
N ARG A 76 25.56 -8.46 11.34
CA ARG A 76 26.72 -8.43 10.43
C ARG A 76 27.14 -7.00 10.09
N GLN A 77 26.19 -6.10 9.82
CA GLN A 77 26.51 -4.70 9.55
C GLN A 77 27.18 -4.05 10.76
N VAL A 78 26.60 -4.18 11.96
CA VAL A 78 27.20 -3.63 13.18
C VAL A 78 28.61 -4.20 13.40
N SER A 79 28.80 -5.51 13.18
CA SER A 79 30.12 -6.13 13.26
C SER A 79 31.11 -5.58 12.23
N ALA A 80 30.66 -5.33 10.99
CA ALA A 80 31.48 -4.79 9.92
C ALA A 80 31.90 -3.34 10.22
N GLU A 81 30.96 -2.49 10.63
CA GLU A 81 31.21 -1.09 11.00
C GLU A 81 32.19 -0.98 12.18
N VAL A 82 32.02 -1.82 13.21
CA VAL A 82 32.95 -1.88 14.35
C VAL A 82 34.34 -2.33 13.88
N SER A 83 34.42 -3.37 13.05
CA SER A 83 35.70 -3.85 12.52
C SER A 83 36.40 -2.80 11.67
N GLU A 84 35.68 -2.11 10.79
CA GLU A 84 36.21 -1.05 9.94
C GLU A 84 36.71 0.13 10.78
N SER A 85 35.95 0.55 11.79
CA SER A 85 36.36 1.62 12.70
C SER A 85 37.63 1.26 13.48
N ILE A 86 37.76 0.01 13.94
CA ILE A 86 38.97 -0.48 14.60
C ILE A 86 40.15 -0.49 13.63
N ASN A 87 39.96 -1.02 12.42
CA ASN A 87 41.02 -1.11 11.40
C ASN A 87 41.47 0.26 10.89
N LEU A 88 40.60 1.27 10.94
CA LEU A 88 40.97 2.65 10.66
C LEU A 88 41.72 3.29 11.84
N ARG A 89 41.29 3.07 13.08
CA ARG A 89 41.87 3.74 14.25
C ARG A 89 43.21 3.16 14.68
N VAL A 90 43.38 1.83 14.67
CA VAL A 90 44.59 1.17 15.19
C VAL A 90 45.87 1.65 14.50
N PRO A 91 45.95 1.75 13.16
CA PRO A 91 47.14 2.28 12.47
C PRO A 91 47.43 3.76 12.77
N LEU A 92 46.39 4.53 13.07
CA LEU A 92 46.48 5.97 13.32
C LEU A 92 46.98 6.29 14.74
N LEU A 93 46.87 5.36 15.71
CA LEU A 93 47.32 5.56 17.09
C LEU A 93 48.83 5.81 17.23
N ASN A 94 49.62 5.34 16.26
CA ASN A 94 51.07 5.50 16.27
C ASN A 94 51.56 6.77 15.53
N GLN A 95 50.65 7.58 14.98
CA GLN A 95 50.98 8.77 14.21
C GLN A 95 51.01 10.02 15.09
N SER A 96 51.79 11.03 14.68
CA SER A 96 51.79 12.33 15.35
C SER A 96 50.51 13.12 15.07
N LEU A 97 50.16 14.07 15.95
CA LEU A 97 49.01 14.95 15.75
C LEU A 97 49.10 15.73 14.41
N GLN A 98 50.31 16.11 14.01
CA GLN A 98 50.53 16.86 12.77
C GLN A 98 50.29 15.99 11.53
N GLU A 99 50.72 14.72 11.55
CA GLU A 99 50.43 13.76 10.48
C GLU A 99 48.94 13.41 10.40
N LEU A 100 48.26 13.28 11.55
CA LEU A 100 46.82 13.05 11.59
C LEU A 100 46.06 14.21 10.95
N GLN A 101 46.39 15.46 11.30
CA GLN A 101 45.75 16.63 10.72
C GLN A 101 45.97 16.67 9.19
N ALA A 102 47.19 16.43 8.72
CA ALA A 102 47.48 16.41 7.29
C ALA A 102 46.70 15.33 6.54
N ARG A 103 46.51 14.15 7.14
CA ARG A 103 45.70 13.06 6.55
C ARG A 103 44.21 13.39 6.55
N ILE A 104 43.69 14.04 7.60
CA ILE A 104 42.31 14.53 7.66
C ILE A 104 42.08 15.58 6.56
N ASP A 105 42.98 16.55 6.43
CA ASP A 105 42.89 17.60 5.40
C ASP A 105 42.95 16.99 3.99
N ALA A 106 43.73 15.91 3.80
CA ALA A 106 43.84 15.21 2.53
C ALA A 106 42.57 14.45 2.10
N VAL A 107 41.70 14.05 3.05
CA VAL A 107 40.43 13.38 2.75
C VAL A 107 39.22 14.31 2.73
N GLN A 108 39.40 15.60 3.00
CA GLN A 108 38.34 16.59 2.91
C GLN A 108 37.58 16.56 1.56
N PRO A 109 38.25 16.44 0.39
CA PRO A 109 37.54 16.35 -0.88
C PRO A 109 36.63 15.12 -0.99
N GLU A 110 36.94 14.02 -0.31
CA GLU A 110 36.08 12.83 -0.29
C GLU A 110 34.85 13.04 0.58
N PHE A 111 34.99 13.71 1.72
CA PHE A 111 33.84 14.12 2.52
C PHE A 111 32.88 15.00 1.73
N ASP A 112 33.39 15.92 0.90
CA ASP A 112 32.57 16.76 0.03
C ASP A 112 31.82 15.90 -1.01
N LYS A 113 32.47 14.88 -1.60
CA LYS A 113 31.82 13.91 -2.50
C LYS A 113 30.70 13.13 -1.78
N LEU A 114 30.92 12.69 -0.54
CA LEU A 114 29.89 11.99 0.25
C LEU A 114 28.70 12.89 0.56
N SER A 115 28.95 14.16 0.89
CA SER A 115 27.89 15.16 1.11
C SER A 115 27.07 15.40 -0.15
N ASP A 116 27.73 15.48 -1.30
CA ASP A 116 27.08 15.66 -2.60
C ASP A 116 26.24 14.43 -2.99
N ILE A 117 26.71 13.20 -2.74
CA ILE A 117 25.88 11.99 -2.87
C ILE A 117 24.62 12.09 -2.01
N GLY A 118 24.76 12.50 -0.75
CA GLY A 118 23.63 12.67 0.17
C GLY A 118 22.62 13.71 -0.32
N GLU A 119 23.10 14.85 -0.84
CA GLU A 119 22.24 15.89 -1.39
C GLU A 119 21.50 15.42 -2.64
N ARG A 120 22.21 14.82 -3.60
CA ARG A 120 21.61 14.34 -4.84
C ARG A 120 20.57 13.24 -4.60
N PHE A 121 20.84 12.32 -3.68
CA PHE A 121 19.86 11.29 -3.32
C PHE A 121 18.63 11.90 -2.65
N ARG A 122 18.81 12.89 -1.78
CA ARG A 122 17.70 13.64 -1.16
C ARG A 122 16.84 14.36 -2.20
N GLU A 123 17.47 15.00 -3.18
CA GLU A 123 16.75 15.63 -4.29
C GLU A 123 15.94 14.61 -5.10
N GLU A 124 16.49 13.43 -5.39
CA GLU A 124 15.75 12.37 -6.10
C GLU A 124 14.55 11.83 -5.30
N ILE A 125 14.69 11.71 -3.97
CA ILE A 125 13.56 11.38 -3.09
C ILE A 125 12.47 12.46 -3.20
N HIS A 126 12.82 13.74 -3.09
CA HIS A 126 11.85 14.83 -3.18
C HIS A 126 11.18 14.91 -4.56
N ARG A 127 11.96 14.79 -5.65
CA ARG A 127 11.43 14.77 -7.02
C ARG A 127 10.47 13.61 -7.24
N THR A 128 10.83 12.42 -6.75
CA THR A 128 9.98 11.24 -6.89
C THR A 128 8.71 11.37 -6.07
N ARG A 129 8.80 11.83 -4.81
CA ARG A 129 7.64 12.14 -3.97
C ARG A 129 6.69 13.12 -4.65
N ASP A 130 7.19 14.25 -5.13
CA ASP A 130 6.36 15.29 -5.73
C ASP A 130 5.70 14.81 -7.03
N ARG A 131 6.44 14.03 -7.83
CA ARG A 131 5.92 13.39 -9.05
C ARG A 131 4.82 12.38 -8.72
N GLN A 132 5.04 11.51 -7.73
CA GLN A 132 4.07 10.48 -7.32
C GLN A 132 2.82 11.11 -6.68
N ALA A 133 3.00 12.07 -5.77
CA ALA A 133 1.89 12.78 -5.15
C ALA A 133 1.01 13.49 -6.18
N ARG A 134 1.63 14.18 -7.15
CA ARG A 134 0.90 14.83 -8.25
C ARG A 134 0.23 13.79 -9.15
N GLY A 135 0.96 12.76 -9.57
CA GLY A 135 0.44 11.70 -10.45
C GLY A 135 -0.78 11.00 -9.85
N ILE A 136 -0.71 10.64 -8.56
CA ILE A 136 -1.82 10.00 -7.85
C ILE A 136 -3.01 10.98 -7.72
N ALA A 137 -2.79 12.23 -7.32
CA ALA A 137 -3.87 13.21 -7.22
C ALA A 137 -4.54 13.53 -8.58
N ASP A 138 -3.75 13.64 -9.64
CA ASP A 138 -4.26 13.82 -11.01
C ASP A 138 -5.00 12.58 -11.51
N SER A 139 -4.52 11.38 -11.17
CA SER A 139 -5.20 10.12 -11.49
C SER A 139 -6.58 10.03 -10.82
N PHE A 140 -6.71 10.50 -9.57
CA PHE A 140 -7.99 10.56 -8.88
C PHE A 140 -8.95 11.50 -9.61
N LYS A 141 -8.48 12.70 -9.95
CA LYS A 141 -9.26 13.70 -10.68
C LYS A 141 -9.77 13.13 -12.00
N ALA A 142 -8.89 12.49 -12.78
CA ALA A 142 -9.26 11.84 -14.02
C ALA A 142 -10.27 10.70 -13.80
N TYR A 143 -10.01 9.83 -12.82
CA TYR A 143 -10.87 8.69 -12.48
C TYR A 143 -12.29 9.12 -12.10
N ILE A 144 -12.40 10.09 -11.20
CA ILE A 144 -13.68 10.65 -10.74
C ILE A 144 -14.44 11.27 -11.90
N LEU A 145 -13.79 12.06 -12.77
CA LEU A 145 -14.44 12.67 -13.94
C LEU A 145 -14.88 11.66 -14.99
N ASP A 146 -14.29 10.47 -15.00
CA ASP A 146 -14.63 9.38 -15.92
C ASP A 146 -15.73 8.45 -15.40
N LEU A 147 -16.06 8.46 -14.10
CA LEU A 147 -17.13 7.66 -13.51
C LEU A 147 -18.48 7.74 -14.24
N PRO A 148 -18.93 8.90 -14.78
CA PRO A 148 -20.20 8.96 -15.51
C PRO A 148 -20.23 8.09 -16.75
N LYS A 149 -19.08 7.82 -17.40
CA LYS A 149 -19.02 7.10 -18.68
C LYS A 149 -19.58 5.68 -18.57
N THR A 150 -19.34 5.01 -17.44
CA THR A 150 -19.77 3.63 -17.18
C THR A 150 -20.87 3.53 -16.13
N PHE A 151 -21.36 4.65 -15.60
CA PHE A 151 -22.30 4.71 -14.48
C PHE A 151 -23.57 3.87 -14.71
N ASP A 152 -24.19 3.94 -15.89
CA ASP A 152 -25.44 3.21 -16.18
C ASP A 152 -25.26 1.69 -16.07
N GLU A 153 -24.15 1.17 -16.59
CA GLU A 153 -23.80 -0.25 -16.55
C GLU A 153 -23.38 -0.66 -15.15
N ASP A 154 -22.44 0.10 -14.56
CA ASP A 154 -21.88 -0.20 -13.25
C ASP A 154 -22.93 -0.14 -12.14
N PHE A 155 -23.81 0.86 -12.16
CA PHE A 155 -24.76 1.11 -11.09
C PHE A 155 -25.89 0.06 -11.04
N THR A 156 -26.12 -0.68 -12.14
CA THR A 156 -27.22 -1.65 -12.25
C THR A 156 -27.18 -2.73 -11.16
N GLN A 157 -25.99 -3.21 -10.78
CA GLN A 157 -25.81 -4.22 -9.72
C GLN A 157 -26.04 -3.67 -8.29
N TYR A 158 -26.01 -2.36 -8.11
CA TYR A 158 -26.18 -1.71 -6.80
C TYR A 158 -27.63 -1.33 -6.52
N GLN A 159 -28.46 -1.23 -7.56
CA GLN A 159 -29.83 -0.74 -7.43
C GLN A 159 -30.65 -1.62 -6.45
N PRO A 160 -31.45 -1.00 -5.57
CA PRO A 160 -32.26 -1.73 -4.61
C PRO A 160 -33.18 -2.75 -5.31
N SER A 161 -33.08 -4.03 -4.93
CA SER A 161 -33.91 -5.10 -5.49
C SER A 161 -35.24 -5.30 -4.75
N ASN A 162 -35.34 -4.76 -3.53
CA ASN A 162 -36.43 -4.98 -2.58
C ASN A 162 -37.40 -3.79 -2.42
N ILE A 163 -37.13 -2.66 -3.08
CA ILE A 163 -38.01 -1.47 -3.08
C ILE A 163 -38.28 -1.09 -4.54
N GLY A 164 -39.56 -0.99 -4.91
CA GLY A 164 -39.98 -0.66 -6.26
C GLY A 164 -39.85 0.83 -6.56
N PHE A 165 -39.63 1.18 -7.83
CA PHE A 165 -39.57 2.59 -8.26
C PHE A 165 -40.86 3.37 -7.90
N LEU A 166 -42.02 2.71 -7.88
CA LEU A 166 -43.30 3.33 -7.50
C LEU A 166 -43.39 3.70 -6.01
N ASP A 167 -42.59 3.06 -5.16
CA ASP A 167 -42.55 3.33 -3.72
C ASP A 167 -41.99 4.74 -3.44
N TYR A 168 -41.20 5.30 -4.36
CA TYR A 168 -40.72 6.68 -4.29
C TYR A 168 -41.85 7.72 -4.29
N PHE A 169 -42.96 7.44 -4.96
CA PHE A 169 -44.12 8.35 -5.05
C PHE A 169 -45.21 8.04 -4.03
N SER A 170 -45.06 6.95 -3.27
CA SER A 170 -46.03 6.55 -2.26
C SER A 170 -45.78 7.29 -0.94
N GLN A 171 -46.82 7.91 -0.40
CA GLN A 171 -46.76 8.65 0.86
C GLN A 171 -46.35 7.68 2.00
N GLY A 172 -45.19 7.92 2.61
CA GLY A 172 -44.62 7.08 3.67
C GLY A 172 -43.56 6.06 3.24
N GLN A 173 -43.42 5.77 1.93
CA GLN A 173 -42.38 4.85 1.41
C GLN A 173 -41.22 5.58 0.72
N ARG A 174 -41.41 6.85 0.38
CA ARG A 174 -40.38 7.72 -0.21
C ARG A 174 -39.08 7.73 0.59
N GLU A 175 -39.16 7.89 1.90
CA GLU A 175 -37.98 7.92 2.78
C GLU A 175 -37.23 6.57 2.77
N ALA A 176 -37.96 5.45 2.71
CA ALA A 176 -37.37 4.13 2.62
C ALA A 176 -36.66 3.92 1.28
N PHE A 177 -37.27 4.37 0.17
CA PHE A 177 -36.64 4.37 -1.15
C PHE A 177 -35.38 5.24 -1.17
N GLU A 178 -35.47 6.49 -0.69
CA GLU A 178 -34.33 7.43 -0.66
C GLU A 178 -33.17 6.85 0.14
N LYS A 179 -33.41 6.28 1.33
CA LYS A 179 -32.35 5.62 2.13
C LYS A 179 -31.76 4.38 1.45
N ALA A 180 -32.59 3.55 0.81
CA ALA A 180 -32.08 2.37 0.12
C ALA A 180 -31.23 2.75 -1.09
N PHE A 181 -31.64 3.79 -1.83
CA PHE A 181 -30.90 4.30 -2.96
C PHE A 181 -29.61 5.02 -2.52
N GLU A 182 -29.64 5.80 -1.44
CA GLU A 182 -28.46 6.42 -0.84
C GLU A 182 -27.40 5.36 -0.49
N LYS A 183 -27.82 4.27 0.17
CA LYS A 183 -26.94 3.14 0.49
C LYS A 183 -26.40 2.45 -0.75
N ALA A 184 -27.21 2.30 -1.80
CA ALA A 184 -26.76 1.76 -3.08
C ALA A 184 -25.67 2.64 -3.72
N PHE A 185 -25.87 3.96 -3.65
CA PHE A 185 -24.92 4.96 -4.15
C PHE A 185 -23.64 5.01 -3.33
N GLU A 186 -23.73 4.93 -2.00
CA GLU A 186 -22.58 4.82 -1.11
C GLU A 186 -21.74 3.57 -1.43
N ARG A 187 -22.38 2.42 -1.60
CA ARG A 187 -21.70 1.17 -2.00
C ARG A 187 -20.99 1.31 -3.35
N TYR A 188 -21.67 1.88 -4.34
CA TYR A 188 -21.09 2.15 -5.65
C TYR A 188 -19.81 3.01 -5.55
N LEU A 189 -19.89 4.14 -4.83
CA LEU A 189 -18.73 5.01 -4.64
C LEU A 189 -17.60 4.32 -3.87
N LYS A 190 -17.93 3.55 -2.83
CA LYS A 190 -16.95 2.81 -2.04
C LYS A 190 -16.18 1.82 -2.90
N ASP A 191 -16.87 1.07 -3.75
CA ASP A 191 -16.23 0.06 -4.59
C ASP A 191 -15.37 0.71 -5.68
N LYS A 192 -15.84 1.82 -6.28
CA LYS A 192 -15.06 2.59 -7.25
C LYS A 192 -13.82 3.24 -6.64
N ILE A 193 -13.95 3.89 -5.48
CA ILE A 193 -12.81 4.47 -4.77
C ILE A 193 -11.81 3.38 -4.35
N SER A 194 -12.29 2.24 -3.85
CA SER A 194 -11.40 1.12 -3.47
C SER A 194 -10.63 0.58 -4.68
N SER A 195 -11.30 0.47 -5.84
CA SER A 195 -10.64 0.09 -7.09
C SER A 195 -9.57 1.09 -7.52
N TRP A 196 -9.82 2.40 -7.35
CA TRP A 196 -8.82 3.42 -7.63
C TRP A 196 -7.64 3.37 -6.64
N VAL A 197 -7.90 3.18 -5.34
CA VAL A 197 -6.84 3.03 -4.33
C VAL A 197 -5.91 1.87 -4.67
N GLY A 198 -6.45 0.73 -5.12
CA GLY A 198 -5.63 -0.39 -5.57
C GLY A 198 -4.77 -0.10 -6.81
N GLN A 199 -5.16 0.86 -7.65
CA GLN A 199 -4.31 1.33 -8.75
C GLN A 199 -3.24 2.32 -8.24
N ALA A 200 -3.62 3.25 -7.37
CA ALA A 200 -2.69 4.19 -6.76
C ALA A 200 -1.58 3.49 -5.96
N GLU A 201 -1.90 2.35 -5.33
CA GLU A 201 -0.92 1.49 -4.66
C GLU A 201 0.16 0.98 -5.61
N LYS A 202 -0.24 0.48 -6.79
CA LYS A 202 0.70 0.01 -7.82
C LYS A 202 1.57 1.14 -8.35
N ASP A 203 0.99 2.31 -8.58
CA ASP A 203 1.72 3.47 -9.10
C ASP A 203 2.78 3.97 -8.08
N LEU A 204 2.43 3.94 -6.79
CA LEU A 204 3.36 4.26 -5.70
C LEU A 204 4.50 3.22 -5.62
N GLU A 205 4.18 1.94 -5.77
CA GLU A 205 5.16 0.85 -5.78
C GLU A 205 6.22 1.06 -6.87
N VAL A 206 5.82 1.46 -8.08
CA VAL A 206 6.74 1.78 -9.18
C VAL A 206 7.70 2.92 -8.80
N GLY A 207 7.20 3.97 -8.15
CA GLY A 207 8.04 5.08 -7.67
C GLY A 207 9.07 4.64 -6.63
N LEU A 208 8.70 3.69 -5.77
CA LEU A 208 9.59 3.16 -4.73
C LEU A 208 10.63 2.20 -5.32
N GLN A 209 10.23 1.33 -6.23
CA GLN A 209 11.16 0.46 -6.97
C GLN A 209 12.23 1.31 -7.66
N TYR A 210 11.86 2.45 -8.26
CA TYR A 210 12.82 3.42 -8.78
C TYR A 210 13.78 3.95 -7.70
N LEU A 211 13.27 4.39 -6.54
CA LEU A 211 14.13 4.85 -5.43
C LEU A 211 15.07 3.77 -4.89
N ARG A 212 14.65 2.48 -4.89
CA ARG A 212 15.53 1.36 -4.51
C ARG A 212 16.69 1.20 -5.48
N THR A 213 16.43 1.27 -6.78
CA THR A 213 17.48 1.24 -7.81
C THR A 213 18.44 2.42 -7.64
N VAL A 214 17.91 3.62 -7.44
CA VAL A 214 18.72 4.83 -7.24
C VAL A 214 19.55 4.73 -5.95
N ALA A 215 18.99 4.17 -4.88
CA ALA A 215 19.71 3.93 -3.62
C ALA A 215 20.86 2.94 -3.79
N ASP A 216 20.68 1.90 -4.60
CA ASP A 216 21.74 0.94 -4.95
C ASP A 216 22.90 1.63 -5.69
N GLU A 217 22.60 2.43 -6.70
CA GLU A 217 23.60 3.20 -7.48
C GLU A 217 24.41 4.17 -6.60
N TYR A 218 23.71 4.97 -5.78
CA TYR A 218 24.38 5.88 -4.84
C TYR A 218 25.11 5.13 -3.73
N GLY A 219 24.61 3.97 -3.30
CA GLY A 219 25.27 3.09 -2.32
C GLY A 219 26.62 2.60 -2.81
N HIS A 220 26.71 2.12 -4.05
CA HIS A 220 27.97 1.71 -4.65
C HIS A 220 28.94 2.90 -4.80
N SER A 221 28.44 4.05 -5.24
CA SER A 221 29.25 5.27 -5.37
C SER A 221 29.80 5.74 -4.01
N TYR A 222 28.99 5.66 -2.96
CA TYR A 222 29.38 5.96 -1.59
C TYR A 222 30.48 5.02 -1.11
N GLN A 223 30.34 3.71 -1.36
CA GLN A 223 31.34 2.72 -0.98
C GLN A 223 32.69 2.98 -1.64
N MET A 224 32.70 3.34 -2.93
CA MET A 224 33.95 3.68 -3.64
C MET A 224 34.69 4.85 -2.99
N VAL A 225 33.95 5.87 -2.53
CA VAL A 225 34.53 7.04 -1.86
C VAL A 225 35.05 6.66 -0.48
N THR A 226 34.33 5.86 0.30
CA THR A 226 34.80 5.41 1.63
C THR A 226 36.02 4.49 1.55
N ASP A 227 36.11 3.67 0.51
CA ASP A 227 37.30 2.85 0.24
C ASP A 227 38.52 3.74 -0.10
N GLU A 228 38.33 4.79 -0.92
CA GLU A 228 39.36 5.80 -1.22
C GLU A 228 39.83 6.53 0.05
N MET A 229 38.89 6.93 0.91
CA MET A 229 39.20 7.56 2.20
C MET A 229 40.02 6.63 3.10
N THR A 230 39.61 5.36 3.21
CA THR A 230 40.32 4.36 4.01
C THR A 230 41.74 4.18 3.51
N GLN A 231 41.94 4.11 2.18
CA GLN A 231 43.27 4.03 1.58
C GLN A 231 44.12 5.27 1.89
N LYS A 232 43.58 6.49 1.78
CA LYS A 232 44.30 7.73 2.09
C LYS A 232 44.68 7.84 3.58
N LEU A 233 43.79 7.40 4.47
CA LEU A 233 43.99 7.48 5.91
C LEU A 233 44.96 6.40 6.42
N THR A 234 44.85 5.17 5.93
CA THR A 234 45.63 4.04 6.45
C THR A 234 46.88 3.72 5.61
N GLY A 235 46.89 4.08 4.32
CA GLY A 235 47.94 3.70 3.37
C GLY A 235 47.73 2.32 2.74
N ASP A 236 46.84 1.50 3.30
CA ASP A 236 46.52 0.16 2.84
C ASP A 236 45.13 0.13 2.21
N SER A 237 44.98 -0.59 1.09
CA SER A 237 43.66 -0.91 0.57
C SER A 237 43.03 -2.00 1.44
N PHE A 238 42.25 -1.60 2.44
CA PHE A 238 41.47 -2.55 3.24
C PHE A 238 40.32 -3.09 2.38
N LYS A 239 40.35 -4.40 2.07
CA LYS A 239 39.16 -5.12 1.61
C LYS A 239 38.57 -5.83 2.82
N ALA A 240 37.34 -5.48 3.19
CA ALA A 240 36.65 -6.12 4.31
C ALA A 240 36.71 -7.67 4.18
N PRO A 241 37.06 -8.41 5.25
CA PRO A 241 37.20 -9.85 5.16
C PRO A 241 35.82 -10.52 5.02
N ASN A 242 35.72 -11.45 4.07
CA ASN A 242 34.63 -12.41 3.88
C ASN A 242 33.28 -11.84 3.41
N ARG A 243 33.20 -11.51 2.12
CA ARG A 243 31.96 -11.35 1.35
C ARG A 243 31.55 -12.72 0.78
N ASP A 244 30.93 -13.57 1.60
CA ASP A 244 30.27 -14.78 1.08
C ASP A 244 29.08 -14.36 0.18
N SER A 245 28.99 -14.98 -0.98
CA SER A 245 28.52 -14.42 -2.25
C SER A 245 27.00 -14.42 -2.51
N GLU A 246 26.17 -14.03 -1.54
CA GLU A 246 24.71 -13.92 -1.76
C GLU A 246 24.07 -12.61 -1.25
N GLU A 247 24.79 -11.75 -0.54
CA GLU A 247 24.23 -10.57 0.12
C GLU A 247 24.66 -9.28 -0.59
N VAL A 248 23.72 -8.34 -0.82
CA VAL A 248 24.00 -7.07 -1.51
C VAL A 248 25.04 -6.26 -0.72
N ASP A 249 26.13 -5.90 -1.40
CA ASP A 249 27.34 -5.32 -0.81
C ASP A 249 27.35 -3.78 -0.94
N VAL A 250 26.37 -3.16 -0.29
CA VAL A 250 26.18 -1.70 -0.26
C VAL A 250 26.19 -1.19 1.19
N PRO A 251 26.47 0.12 1.43
CA PRO A 251 26.52 0.68 2.77
C PRO A 251 25.17 0.56 3.49
N GLY A 252 25.22 0.66 4.82
CA GLY A 252 24.06 0.48 5.69
C GLY A 252 22.85 1.32 5.31
N TRP A 253 23.04 2.61 5.10
CA TRP A 253 21.95 3.53 4.72
C TRP A 253 21.29 3.13 3.39
N ALA A 254 22.05 2.57 2.43
CA ALA A 254 21.53 2.14 1.15
C ALA A 254 20.69 0.87 1.31
N LYS A 255 21.14 -0.10 2.12
CA LYS A 255 20.34 -1.28 2.47
C LYS A 255 19.01 -0.89 3.15
N TRP A 256 19.01 0.15 3.99
CA TRP A 256 17.80 0.72 4.56
C TRP A 256 16.88 1.32 3.50
N ALA A 257 17.42 2.19 2.63
CA ALA A 257 16.66 2.82 1.55
C ALA A 257 16.11 1.83 0.52
N MET A 258 16.85 0.75 0.25
CA MET A 258 16.43 -0.37 -0.60
C MET A 258 15.36 -1.24 0.07
N GLY A 259 15.16 -1.12 1.38
CA GLY A 259 14.23 -1.92 2.14
C GLY A 259 14.72 -3.33 2.47
N LEU A 260 16.04 -3.53 2.53
CA LEU A 260 16.65 -4.76 3.04
C LEU A 260 16.62 -4.81 4.58
N TYR A 261 16.33 -3.68 5.23
CA TYR A 261 16.06 -3.56 6.65
C TYR A 261 14.63 -3.08 6.91
N SER A 262 14.00 -3.61 7.95
CA SER A 262 12.82 -2.99 8.56
C SER A 262 13.01 -2.96 10.08
N VAL A 263 13.01 -1.77 10.67
CA VAL A 263 12.73 -1.60 12.12
C VAL A 263 11.31 -1.06 12.21
N ALA A 264 10.37 -1.82 11.66
CA ALA A 264 8.97 -1.65 12.01
C ALA A 264 8.75 -2.48 13.28
N ALA A 265 9.09 -1.88 14.41
CA ALA A 265 8.57 -2.32 15.69
C ALA A 265 7.02 -2.23 15.63
N GLY A 266 6.35 -3.38 15.64
CA GLY A 266 4.97 -3.51 16.08
C GLY A 266 3.88 -3.02 15.11
N ASN A 267 3.52 -3.85 14.13
CA ASN A 267 2.09 -4.04 13.82
C ASN A 267 1.87 -5.44 13.24
N PHE A 268 1.31 -6.33 14.06
CA PHE A 268 1.19 -7.77 13.80
C PHE A 268 0.20 -8.15 12.67
N ALA A 269 -0.43 -7.19 11.99
CA ALA A 269 -1.54 -7.44 11.06
C ALA A 269 -1.27 -7.16 9.56
N GLY A 270 -0.06 -6.75 9.15
CA GLY A 270 0.15 -6.27 7.76
C GLY A 270 1.55 -6.45 7.19
N ALA A 271 2.26 -7.52 7.56
CA ALA A 271 3.65 -7.74 7.15
C ALA A 271 3.85 -7.93 5.63
N THR A 272 2.80 -8.24 4.87
CA THR A 272 2.87 -8.42 3.40
C THR A 272 2.97 -7.11 2.61
N LEU A 273 2.56 -5.97 3.17
CA LEU A 273 2.69 -4.66 2.52
C LEU A 273 3.83 -3.80 3.11
N ALA A 274 4.45 -4.24 4.20
CA ALA A 274 5.70 -3.66 4.71
C ALA A 274 6.88 -4.17 3.86
N MET A 275 6.86 -3.93 2.55
CA MET A 275 8.03 -4.18 1.71
C MET A 275 9.15 -3.24 2.12
N GLY A 276 10.01 -3.72 3.02
CA GLY A 276 11.30 -3.12 3.30
C GLY A 276 11.28 -1.84 4.14
N GLY A 277 10.62 -1.88 5.30
CA GLY A 277 10.77 -0.86 6.33
C GLY A 277 9.94 0.41 6.17
N PHE A 278 9.10 0.50 5.13
CA PHE A 278 8.17 1.61 4.91
C PHE A 278 6.71 1.19 5.25
N ASP A 279 5.99 2.04 6.00
CA ASP A 279 4.61 1.78 6.47
C ASP A 279 3.55 2.30 5.48
N PHE A 280 3.39 1.58 4.37
CA PHE A 280 2.43 1.95 3.32
C PHE A 280 0.98 1.78 3.72
N ASN A 281 0.70 0.84 4.64
CA ASN A 281 -0.64 0.62 5.14
C ASN A 281 -1.19 1.89 5.81
N THR A 282 -0.34 2.62 6.53
CA THR A 282 -0.70 3.92 7.12
C THR A 282 -1.00 4.98 6.05
N ILE A 283 -0.22 5.05 4.97
CA ILE A 283 -0.49 5.99 3.85
C ILE A 283 -1.85 5.68 3.20
N PHE A 284 -2.15 4.41 2.93
CA PHE A 284 -3.42 4.01 2.31
C PHE A 284 -4.63 4.16 3.23
N ILE A 285 -4.49 3.81 4.51
CA ILE A 285 -5.55 4.05 5.51
C ILE A 285 -5.83 5.56 5.60
N ASN A 286 -4.79 6.39 5.59
CA ASN A 286 -4.96 7.85 5.60
C ASN A 286 -5.57 8.37 4.29
N LEU A 287 -5.26 7.76 3.15
CA LEU A 287 -5.85 8.10 1.86
C LEU A 287 -7.35 7.78 1.83
N ILE A 288 -7.74 6.61 2.34
CA ILE A 288 -9.16 6.21 2.49
C ILE A 288 -9.87 7.13 3.49
N ALA A 289 -9.21 7.47 4.61
CA ALA A 289 -9.76 8.38 5.60
C ALA A 289 -9.97 9.80 5.02
N ALA A 290 -9.03 10.29 4.20
CA ALA A 290 -9.17 11.56 3.49
C ALA A 290 -10.37 11.55 2.53
N LEU A 291 -10.66 10.40 1.91
CA LEU A 291 -11.73 10.21 0.94
C LEU A 291 -13.10 9.85 1.54
N SER A 292 -13.32 10.09 2.84
CA SER A 292 -14.57 9.82 3.61
C SER A 292 -15.85 9.54 2.79
N VAL A 293 -15.97 8.31 2.28
CA VAL A 293 -16.91 7.97 1.21
C VAL A 293 -18.37 8.18 1.62
N SER A 294 -18.71 7.86 2.87
CA SER A 294 -20.06 8.05 3.40
C SER A 294 -20.46 9.53 3.45
N PHE A 295 -19.53 10.44 3.75
CA PHE A 295 -19.80 11.87 3.73
C PHE A 295 -20.00 12.39 2.31
N LEU A 296 -19.11 11.99 1.38
CA LEU A 296 -19.22 12.35 -0.03
C LEU A 296 -20.53 11.85 -0.65
N ALA A 297 -20.90 10.60 -0.39
CA ALA A 297 -22.15 10.00 -0.86
C ALA A 297 -23.36 10.76 -0.34
N SER A 298 -23.43 11.05 0.97
CA SER A 298 -24.57 11.74 1.59
C SER A 298 -24.73 13.17 1.07
N VAL A 299 -23.62 13.92 0.95
CA VAL A 299 -23.64 15.32 0.46
C VAL A 299 -24.08 15.38 -1.00
N ILE A 300 -23.49 14.54 -1.86
CA ILE A 300 -23.84 14.53 -3.28
C ILE A 300 -25.30 14.05 -3.42
N PHE A 301 -25.68 12.96 -2.75
CA PHE A 301 -27.03 12.41 -2.87
C PHE A 301 -28.12 13.39 -2.41
N GLY A 302 -27.92 14.05 -1.26
CA GLY A 302 -28.85 15.05 -0.74
C GLY A 302 -29.08 16.23 -1.69
N VAL A 303 -28.04 16.68 -2.40
CA VAL A 303 -28.15 17.78 -3.38
C VAL A 303 -28.80 17.32 -4.70
N MET A 304 -28.58 16.07 -5.11
CA MET A 304 -29.14 15.52 -6.37
C MET A 304 -30.64 15.22 -6.29
N LEU A 305 -31.16 14.82 -5.11
CA LEU A 305 -32.55 14.36 -4.97
C LEU A 305 -33.60 15.41 -5.37
N GLY A 306 -33.38 16.69 -5.03
CA GLY A 306 -34.32 17.76 -5.35
C GLY A 306 -34.56 17.90 -6.86
N PRO A 307 -33.54 18.21 -7.67
CA PRO A 307 -33.64 18.30 -9.13
C PRO A 307 -34.21 17.04 -9.79
N ILE A 308 -33.83 15.84 -9.31
CA ILE A 308 -34.36 14.57 -9.82
C ILE A 308 -35.86 14.46 -9.55
N THR A 309 -36.32 14.79 -8.34
CA THR A 309 -37.74 14.78 -7.96
C THR A 309 -38.54 15.67 -8.92
N PHE A 310 -38.10 16.91 -9.12
CA PHE A 310 -38.78 17.88 -9.98
C PHE A 310 -38.85 17.42 -11.44
N ALA A 311 -37.76 16.87 -11.96
CA ALA A 311 -37.71 16.35 -13.33
C ALA A 311 -38.67 15.17 -13.55
N LEU A 312 -38.80 14.27 -12.57
CA LEU A 312 -39.73 13.13 -12.67
C LEU A 312 -41.19 13.56 -12.59
N VAL A 313 -41.53 14.50 -11.71
CA VAL A 313 -42.90 15.05 -11.61
C VAL A 313 -43.29 15.77 -12.89
N GLY A 314 -42.37 16.54 -13.49
CA GLY A 314 -42.58 17.26 -14.75
C GLY A 314 -42.80 16.38 -15.99
N LEU A 315 -42.41 15.09 -15.94
CA LEU A 315 -42.59 14.14 -17.04
C LEU A 315 -43.96 13.44 -17.05
N GLY A 316 -44.80 13.67 -16.04
CA GLY A 316 -46.15 13.09 -15.98
C GLY A 316 -46.16 11.60 -15.60
N LEU A 317 -46.42 11.33 -14.32
CA LEU A 317 -46.29 9.99 -13.70
C LEU A 317 -47.26 8.91 -14.24
N GLY A 318 -48.31 9.29 -14.97
CA GLY A 318 -49.33 8.36 -15.46
C GLY A 318 -48.98 7.62 -16.76
N ALA A 319 -47.93 8.02 -17.49
CA ALA A 319 -47.63 7.51 -18.83
C ALA A 319 -46.37 6.62 -18.93
N LEU A 320 -45.57 6.53 -17.86
CA LEU A 320 -44.30 5.80 -17.88
C LEU A 320 -44.46 4.40 -17.27
N GLN A 321 -43.98 3.38 -17.98
CA GLN A 321 -43.82 2.04 -17.42
C GLN A 321 -42.75 2.06 -16.32
N VAL A 322 -42.89 1.21 -15.29
CA VAL A 322 -41.99 1.14 -14.12
C VAL A 322 -40.51 1.04 -14.51
N GLU A 323 -40.20 0.25 -15.55
CA GLU A 323 -38.84 0.06 -16.06
C GLU A 323 -38.28 1.31 -16.75
N GLN A 324 -39.12 2.03 -17.50
CA GLN A 324 -38.75 3.31 -18.11
C GLN A 324 -38.51 4.40 -17.06
N GLY A 325 -39.34 4.44 -16.01
CA GLY A 325 -39.17 5.32 -14.86
C GLY A 325 -37.86 5.08 -14.11
N ARG A 326 -37.54 3.81 -13.84
CA ARG A 326 -36.27 3.40 -13.22
C ARG A 326 -35.06 3.80 -14.07
N LYS A 327 -35.09 3.52 -15.37
CA LYS A 327 -34.01 3.93 -16.29
C LYS A 327 -33.84 5.44 -16.32
N LYS A 328 -34.94 6.20 -16.34
CA LYS A 328 -34.90 7.66 -16.33
C LYS A 328 -34.36 8.22 -15.01
N PHE A 329 -34.70 7.61 -13.88
CA PHE A 329 -34.16 7.95 -12.56
C PHE A 329 -32.64 7.81 -12.53
N VAL A 330 -32.11 6.68 -13.03
CA VAL A 330 -30.67 6.41 -13.09
C VAL A 330 -29.97 7.43 -14.01
N GLN A 331 -30.52 7.72 -15.18
CA GLN A 331 -29.97 8.75 -16.09
C GLN A 331 -29.96 10.16 -15.48
N LEU A 332 -31.01 10.53 -14.74
CA LEU A 332 -31.06 11.80 -14.04
C LEU A 332 -30.05 11.83 -12.88
N THR A 333 -29.88 10.71 -12.19
CA THR A 333 -28.85 10.53 -11.16
C THR A 333 -27.46 10.70 -11.76
N GLN A 334 -27.15 10.01 -12.86
CA GLN A 334 -25.89 10.15 -13.59
C GLN A 334 -25.64 11.61 -13.98
N LYS A 335 -26.66 12.28 -14.53
CA LYS A 335 -26.56 13.67 -14.98
C LYS A 335 -26.26 14.63 -13.84
N GLU A 336 -26.99 14.53 -12.74
CA GLU A 336 -26.73 15.39 -11.57
C GLU A 336 -25.40 15.04 -10.91
N PHE A 337 -25.07 13.75 -10.80
CA PHE A 337 -23.78 13.27 -10.29
C PHE A 337 -22.63 13.90 -11.07
N SER A 338 -22.70 13.85 -12.40
CA SER A 338 -21.70 14.43 -13.32
C SER A 338 -21.43 15.92 -13.07
N LYS A 339 -22.43 16.68 -12.61
CA LYS A 339 -22.26 18.11 -12.29
C LYS A 339 -21.45 18.34 -11.02
N HIS A 340 -21.48 17.41 -10.07
CA HIS A 340 -20.78 17.54 -8.79
C HIS A 340 -19.34 17.02 -8.83
N LEU A 341 -19.01 16.17 -9.81
CA LEU A 341 -17.68 15.55 -9.94
C LEU A 341 -16.51 16.54 -10.12
N PRO A 342 -16.61 17.61 -10.94
CA PRO A 342 -15.50 18.55 -11.08
C PRO A 342 -15.15 19.23 -9.76
N LYS A 343 -16.15 19.63 -8.98
CA LYS A 343 -15.95 20.24 -7.67
C LYS A 343 -15.34 19.24 -6.68
N LEU A 344 -15.86 18.02 -6.65
CA LEU A 344 -15.32 16.95 -5.83
C LEU A 344 -13.85 16.68 -6.14
N ALA A 345 -13.53 16.55 -7.44
CA ALA A 345 -12.20 16.27 -7.90
C ALA A 345 -11.21 17.38 -7.49
N GLU A 346 -11.62 18.65 -7.56
CA GLU A 346 -10.80 19.78 -7.13
C GLU A 346 -10.61 19.81 -5.60
N GLU A 347 -11.68 19.60 -4.82
CA GLU A 347 -11.65 19.64 -3.35
C GLU A 347 -10.81 18.51 -2.75
N GLN A 348 -10.83 17.32 -3.38
CA GLN A 348 -10.10 16.15 -2.89
C GLN A 348 -8.67 16.06 -3.42
N TRP A 349 -8.31 16.84 -4.44
CA TRP A 349 -6.96 16.81 -5.02
C TRP A 349 -5.88 17.13 -3.98
N GLN A 350 -6.05 18.21 -3.21
CA GLN A 350 -5.06 18.67 -2.23
C GLN A 350 -4.91 17.70 -1.03
N PRO A 351 -6.00 17.19 -0.42
CA PRO A 351 -5.91 16.13 0.59
C PRO A 351 -5.12 14.90 0.12
N ILE A 352 -5.40 14.40 -1.09
CA ILE A 352 -4.69 13.25 -1.67
C ILE A 352 -3.21 13.57 -1.87
N TYR A 353 -2.90 14.68 -2.54
CA TYR A 353 -1.52 15.13 -2.76
C TYR A 353 -0.74 15.23 -1.44
N SER A 354 -1.35 15.83 -0.41
CA SER A 354 -0.72 16.00 0.89
C SER A 354 -0.51 14.70 1.65
N THR A 355 -1.37 13.70 1.44
CA THR A 355 -1.27 12.39 2.08
C THR A 355 -0.10 11.60 1.54
N VAL A 356 0.14 11.66 0.22
CA VAL A 356 1.30 11.01 -0.41
C VAL A 356 2.61 11.73 -0.12
N THR A 357 2.56 13.04 0.16
CA THR A 357 3.73 13.88 0.44
C THR A 357 4.26 13.72 1.87
N LYS A 358 3.39 13.35 2.81
CA LYS A 358 3.73 13.13 4.23
C LYS A 358 4.34 11.76 4.41
#